data_AF-A0A072P8Q6-F1
#
_entry.id   AF-A0A072P8Q6-F1
#
_cell.length_a   1.000
_cell.length_b   1.000
_cell.length_c   1.000
_cell.angle_alpha   90.00
_cell.angle_beta   90.00
_cell.angle_gamma   90.00
#
_symmetry.space_group_name_H-M   'P 1'
#
loop_
_entity.id
_entity.type
_entity.pdbx_description
1 polymer ?
#
loop_
_entity_poly.entity_id
_entity_poly.type
_entity_poly.pdbx_seq_one_letter_code
_entity_poly.pdbx_strand_id
1 'polypeptide(L)'
;MENQEVTRSSTILKDRWEGFKDEITFLYLDCGCTLQEVMEFMKGQHSFHAKEKQYKDKFRDWNLRKNLTKAQKLDLYTYIQLHGGVALAEQSPDASGARISKVYMLTFNCMGVLFERRGDLTERTRYYRSALEWSTNIVLNEALNGEDKRRRVKWLEDVVRYHTLNGDVLEVQSLCEQYHDLWTELNQKEVGGLVRTGAGT
;
A
#
# COMPACT_ATOMS: atom_id res chain seq x y z
N MET A 1 -45.55 -9.11 28.10
CA MET A 1 -45.71 -7.90 27.27
C MET A 1 -44.86 -6.82 27.93
N GLU A 2 -43.93 -6.12 27.31
CA GLU A 2 -43.38 -6.12 25.96
C GLU A 2 -42.14 -5.22 25.99
N ASN A 3 -41.20 -5.50 25.10
CA ASN A 3 -39.86 -4.94 24.98
C ASN A 3 -39.79 -3.39 24.99
N GLN A 4 -38.85 -2.84 25.77
CA GLN A 4 -38.26 -1.54 25.51
C GLN A 4 -36.74 -1.59 25.69
N GLU A 5 -36.03 -2.24 24.76
CA GLU A 5 -34.57 -2.13 24.70
C GLU A 5 -33.99 -2.35 23.30
N VAL A 6 -34.56 -1.70 22.26
CA VAL A 6 -34.00 -1.79 20.90
C VAL A 6 -34.16 -0.48 20.12
N THR A 7 -33.53 0.62 20.56
CA THR A 7 -33.40 1.82 19.69
C THR A 7 -32.06 2.58 19.80
N ARG A 8 -31.22 2.35 20.82
CA ARG A 8 -29.95 3.09 20.97
C ARG A 8 -28.73 2.45 20.28
N SER A 9 -28.75 1.14 19.99
CA SER A 9 -27.60 0.45 19.37
C SER A 9 -27.40 0.73 17.88
N SER A 10 -28.45 1.15 17.16
CA SER A 10 -28.38 1.41 15.70
C SER A 10 -27.61 2.68 15.36
N THR A 11 -27.78 3.74 16.16
CA THR A 11 -27.15 5.05 15.92
C THR A 11 -25.65 5.03 16.24
N ILE A 12 -25.26 4.35 17.32
CA ILE A 12 -23.85 4.17 17.74
C ILE A 12 -23.06 3.34 16.71
N LEU A 13 -23.72 2.40 16.02
CA LEU A 13 -23.11 1.64 14.91
C LEU A 13 -22.94 2.47 13.63
N LYS A 14 -23.85 3.41 13.34
CA LYS A 14 -23.79 4.26 12.13
C LYS A 14 -22.59 5.22 12.16
N ASP A 15 -22.33 5.85 13.31
CA ASP A 15 -21.18 6.74 13.50
C ASP A 15 -19.85 6.04 13.30
N ARG A 16 -19.77 4.77 13.73
CA ARG A 16 -18.53 4.00 13.62
C ARG A 16 -18.16 3.66 12.17
N TRP A 17 -19.14 3.49 11.28
CA TRP A 17 -18.87 3.26 9.85
C TRP A 17 -18.32 4.50 9.17
N GLU A 18 -18.89 5.68 9.44
CA GLU A 18 -18.42 6.92 8.82
C GLU A 18 -17.02 7.30 9.33
N GLY A 19 -16.70 7.00 10.60
CA GLY A 19 -15.34 7.19 11.15
C GLY A 19 -14.26 6.33 10.48
N PHE A 20 -14.63 5.21 9.85
CA PHE A 20 -13.70 4.33 9.13
C PHE A 20 -13.87 4.37 7.60
N LYS A 21 -14.76 5.21 7.08
CA LYS A 21 -15.10 5.24 5.66
C LYS A 21 -13.87 5.49 4.78
N ASP A 22 -13.04 6.46 5.14
CA ASP A 22 -11.88 6.84 4.34
C ASP A 22 -10.83 5.72 4.31
N GLU A 23 -10.59 5.06 5.45
CA GLU A 23 -9.65 3.94 5.53
C GLU A 23 -10.16 2.71 4.80
N ILE A 24 -11.44 2.36 4.98
CA ILE A 24 -12.08 1.26 4.25
C ILE A 24 -12.07 1.53 2.73
N THR A 25 -12.31 2.78 2.32
CA THR A 25 -12.28 3.21 0.93
C THR A 25 -10.88 3.11 0.36
N PHE A 26 -9.89 3.60 1.09
CA PHE A 26 -8.47 3.51 0.72
C PHE A 26 -8.04 2.05 0.54
N LEU A 27 -8.39 1.17 1.49
CA LEU A 27 -8.08 -0.25 1.38
C LEU A 27 -8.77 -0.92 0.18
N TYR A 28 -10.04 -0.59 -0.05
CA TYR A 28 -10.84 -1.26 -1.07
C TYR A 28 -10.59 -0.76 -2.50
N LEU A 29 -10.41 0.55 -2.69
CA LEU A 29 -10.26 1.20 -3.99
C LEU A 29 -8.79 1.48 -4.33
N ASP A 30 -8.06 2.16 -3.44
CA ASP A 30 -6.71 2.64 -3.73
C ASP A 30 -5.65 1.54 -3.54
N CYS A 31 -5.88 0.64 -2.59
CA CYS A 31 -5.04 -0.51 -2.32
C CYS A 31 -5.46 -1.79 -3.02
N GLY A 32 -6.63 -1.79 -3.68
CA GLY A 32 -7.12 -2.94 -4.42
C GLY A 32 -7.47 -4.17 -3.59
N CYS A 33 -7.45 -4.10 -2.25
CA CYS A 33 -7.75 -5.22 -1.37
C CYS A 33 -9.13 -5.82 -1.67
N THR A 34 -9.23 -7.15 -1.62
CA THR A 34 -10.51 -7.85 -1.67
C THR A 34 -11.37 -7.48 -0.48
N LEU A 35 -12.68 -7.65 -0.60
CA LEU A 35 -13.59 -7.38 0.51
C LEU A 35 -13.22 -8.18 1.77
N GLN A 36 -12.79 -9.43 1.60
CA GLN A 36 -12.37 -10.29 2.70
C GLN A 36 -11.11 -9.75 3.40
N GLU A 37 -10.12 -9.26 2.65
CA GLU A 37 -8.91 -8.65 3.23
C GLU A 37 -9.22 -7.35 3.99
N VAL A 38 -10.12 -6.52 3.45
CA VAL A 38 -10.60 -5.32 4.15
C VAL A 38 -11.28 -5.72 5.47
N MET A 39 -12.11 -6.77 5.47
CA MET A 39 -12.78 -7.25 6.68
C MET A 39 -11.80 -7.79 7.72
N GLU A 40 -10.83 -8.60 7.32
CA GLU A 40 -9.78 -9.14 8.20
C GLU A 40 -8.95 -8.02 8.82
N PHE A 41 -8.58 -7.03 8.01
CA PHE A 41 -7.84 -5.85 8.45
C PHE A 41 -8.63 -5.05 9.50
N MET A 42 -9.88 -4.70 9.19
CA MET A 42 -10.71 -3.88 10.08
C MET A 42 -11.01 -4.63 11.39
N LYS A 43 -11.18 -5.95 11.33
CA LYS A 43 -11.31 -6.80 12.52
C LYS A 43 -10.05 -6.79 13.37
N GLY A 44 -8.87 -6.99 12.77
CA GLY A 44 -7.61 -7.09 13.50
C GLY A 44 -7.13 -5.77 14.11
N GLN A 45 -7.32 -4.66 13.40
CA GLN A 45 -6.64 -3.39 13.73
C GLN A 45 -7.56 -2.42 14.44
N HIS A 46 -8.86 -2.48 14.16
CA HIS A 46 -9.86 -1.58 14.72
C HIS A 46 -10.87 -2.30 15.62
N SER A 47 -10.68 -3.61 15.86
CA SER A 47 -11.66 -4.48 16.51
C SER A 47 -13.06 -4.34 15.90
N PHE A 48 -13.11 -4.02 14.61
CA PHE A 48 -14.33 -3.69 13.89
C PHE A 48 -14.92 -4.95 13.27
N HIS A 49 -15.85 -5.55 14.00
CA HIS A 49 -16.50 -6.79 13.64
C HIS A 49 -17.78 -6.50 12.87
N ALA A 50 -17.76 -6.68 11.54
CA ALA A 50 -18.93 -6.56 10.69
C ALA A 50 -19.00 -7.72 9.69
N LYS A 51 -20.22 -8.09 9.31
CA LYS A 51 -20.49 -9.16 8.33
C LYS A 51 -20.24 -8.64 6.92
N GLU A 52 -19.85 -9.54 6.02
CA GLU A 52 -19.58 -9.22 4.61
C GLU A 52 -20.72 -8.44 3.93
N LYS A 53 -21.97 -8.84 4.22
CA LYS A 53 -23.17 -8.16 3.71
C LYS A 53 -23.19 -6.67 4.10
N GLN A 54 -22.80 -6.33 5.33
CA GLN A 54 -22.80 -4.96 5.82
C GLN A 54 -21.76 -4.09 5.10
N TYR A 55 -20.59 -4.64 4.79
CA TYR A 55 -19.61 -3.94 3.96
C TYR A 55 -20.11 -3.74 2.54
N LYS A 56 -20.72 -4.76 1.92
CA LYS A 56 -21.32 -4.62 0.57
C LYS A 56 -22.39 -3.54 0.54
N ASP A 57 -23.23 -3.50 1.56
CA ASP A 57 -24.26 -2.47 1.71
C ASP A 57 -23.61 -1.09 1.85
N LYS A 58 -22.57 -0.94 2.67
CA LYS A 58 -21.83 0.31 2.81
C LYS A 58 -21.08 0.74 1.55
N PHE A 59 -20.49 -0.19 0.80
CA PHE A 59 -19.84 0.14 -0.47
C PHE A 59 -20.85 0.63 -1.49
N ARG A 60 -22.07 0.08 -1.50
CA ARG A 60 -23.17 0.59 -2.31
C ARG A 60 -23.60 1.98 -1.85
N ASP A 61 -23.81 2.18 -0.55
CA ASP A 61 -24.23 3.47 0.02
C ASP A 61 -23.20 4.58 -0.20
N TRP A 62 -21.92 4.25 -0.14
CA TRP A 62 -20.80 5.16 -0.41
C TRP A 62 -20.43 5.24 -1.89
N ASN A 63 -21.17 4.54 -2.75
CA ASN A 63 -20.93 4.45 -4.19
C ASN A 63 -19.49 4.03 -4.57
N LEU A 64 -18.88 3.14 -3.77
CA LEU A 64 -17.56 2.58 -4.03
C LEU A 64 -17.66 1.53 -5.15
N ARG A 65 -17.20 1.89 -6.34
CA ARG A 65 -17.02 0.95 -7.45
C ARG A 65 -15.55 0.65 -7.64
N LYS A 66 -15.21 -0.63 -7.57
CA LYS A 66 -13.84 -1.11 -7.77
C LYS A 66 -13.49 -0.92 -9.25
N ASN A 67 -12.87 0.20 -9.60
CA ASN A 67 -12.44 0.50 -10.96
C ASN A 67 -11.23 -0.37 -11.29
N LEU A 68 -11.54 -1.57 -11.77
CA LEU A 68 -10.81 -2.45 -12.68
C LEU A 68 -11.71 -3.69 -12.79
N THR A 69 -12.26 -3.93 -13.98
CA THR A 69 -13.12 -5.08 -14.24
C THR A 69 -12.38 -6.38 -13.95
N LYS A 70 -13.11 -7.47 -13.69
CA LYS A 70 -12.48 -8.79 -13.45
C LYS A 70 -11.56 -9.20 -14.61
N ALA A 71 -11.97 -8.90 -15.85
CA ALA A 71 -11.16 -9.08 -17.04
C ALA A 71 -9.92 -8.19 -17.00
N GLN A 72 -10.07 -6.89 -16.72
CA GLN A 72 -8.92 -5.99 -16.62
C GLN A 72 -7.95 -6.40 -15.53
N LYS A 73 -8.39 -6.92 -14.38
CA LYS A 73 -7.51 -7.46 -13.32
C LYS A 73 -6.82 -8.75 -13.71
N LEU A 74 -7.52 -9.62 -14.42
CA LEU A 74 -6.97 -10.88 -14.90
C LEU A 74 -5.97 -10.62 -16.02
N ASP A 75 -6.26 -9.71 -16.92
CA ASP A 75 -5.34 -9.21 -17.94
C ASP A 75 -4.15 -8.54 -17.25
N LEU A 76 -4.37 -7.68 -16.25
CA LEU A 76 -3.32 -7.06 -15.44
C LEU A 76 -2.41 -8.09 -14.79
N TYR A 77 -3.00 -9.08 -14.11
CA TYR A 77 -2.29 -10.12 -13.38
C TYR A 77 -1.52 -11.05 -14.32
N THR A 78 -2.18 -11.51 -15.39
CA THR A 78 -1.56 -12.35 -16.42
C THR A 78 -0.44 -11.59 -17.12
N TYR A 79 -0.61 -10.30 -17.38
CA TYR A 79 0.38 -9.44 -18.01
C TYR A 79 1.57 -9.12 -17.09
N ILE A 80 1.35 -8.84 -15.79
CA ILE A 80 2.43 -8.72 -14.79
C ILE A 80 3.25 -10.01 -14.76
N GLN A 81 2.58 -11.17 -14.76
CA GLN A 81 3.22 -12.48 -14.71
C GLN A 81 3.97 -12.84 -16.01
N LEU A 82 3.48 -12.38 -17.18
CA LEU A 82 4.02 -12.75 -18.49
C LEU A 82 5.07 -11.77 -19.04
N HIS A 83 4.98 -10.48 -18.70
CA HIS A 83 5.78 -9.41 -19.34
C HIS A 83 6.56 -8.51 -18.38
N GLY A 84 6.52 -8.75 -17.07
CA GLY A 84 7.38 -8.02 -16.13
C GLY A 84 7.16 -6.50 -16.15
N GLY A 85 5.92 -6.01 -16.34
CA GLY A 85 5.53 -4.62 -16.14
C GLY A 85 6.00 -3.56 -17.14
N VAL A 86 7.18 -3.74 -17.75
CA VAL A 86 7.90 -2.71 -18.54
C VAL A 86 7.19 -2.35 -19.86
N ALA A 87 6.62 -3.32 -20.56
CA ALA A 87 6.20 -3.16 -21.95
C ALA A 87 4.94 -2.27 -22.19
N LEU A 88 4.14 -1.95 -21.15
CA LEU A 88 3.00 -1.02 -21.28
C LEU A 88 3.41 0.46 -21.20
N ALA A 89 4.45 0.78 -20.43
CA ALA A 89 4.95 2.15 -20.31
C ALA A 89 5.59 2.64 -21.62
N GLU A 90 6.20 1.73 -22.38
CA GLU A 90 6.82 2.03 -23.67
C GLU A 90 5.80 2.18 -24.82
N GLN A 91 4.66 1.48 -24.76
CA GLN A 91 3.67 1.46 -25.85
C GLN A 91 2.59 2.54 -25.73
N SER A 92 2.46 3.21 -24.58
CA SER A 92 1.51 4.31 -24.37
C SER A 92 2.21 5.45 -23.59
N PRO A 93 3.03 6.27 -24.28
CA PRO A 93 3.78 7.38 -23.66
C PRO A 93 2.88 8.55 -23.21
N ASP A 94 1.55 8.39 -23.24
CA ASP A 94 0.60 9.40 -22.82
C ASP A 94 0.33 9.37 -21.31
N ALA A 95 -0.45 10.33 -20.81
CA ALA A 95 -0.82 10.42 -19.40
C ALA A 95 -1.56 9.16 -18.87
N SER A 96 -2.09 8.30 -19.74
CA SER A 96 -2.73 7.02 -19.37
C SER A 96 -1.70 5.98 -18.93
N GLY A 97 -0.61 5.81 -19.68
CA GLY A 97 0.47 4.89 -19.32
C GLY A 97 1.12 5.24 -17.98
N ALA A 98 1.45 6.51 -17.75
CA ALA A 98 2.00 6.98 -16.48
C ALA A 98 1.04 6.77 -15.29
N ARG A 99 -0.27 6.98 -15.51
CA ARG A 99 -1.30 6.72 -14.49
C ARG A 99 -1.39 5.24 -14.15
N ILE A 100 -1.35 4.36 -15.16
CA ILE A 100 -1.38 2.92 -14.99
C ILE A 100 -0.15 2.46 -14.19
N SER A 101 1.06 2.91 -14.56
CA SER A 101 2.30 2.55 -13.84
C SER A 101 2.29 2.96 -12.36
N LYS A 102 1.68 4.11 -12.06
CA LYS A 102 1.52 4.58 -10.69
C LYS A 102 0.52 3.73 -9.88
N VAL A 103 -0.56 3.24 -10.52
CA VAL A 103 -1.51 2.33 -9.86
C VAL A 103 -0.83 1.04 -9.44
N TYR A 104 0.08 0.48 -10.25
CA TYR A 104 0.85 -0.71 -9.89
C TYR A 104 1.77 -0.47 -8.69
N MET A 105 2.54 0.62 -8.70
CA MET A 105 3.39 1.02 -7.57
C MET A 105 2.57 1.09 -6.26
N LEU A 106 1.40 1.73 -6.28
CA LEU A 106 0.53 1.85 -5.11
C LEU A 106 -0.09 0.50 -4.70
N THR A 107 -0.42 -0.35 -5.66
CA THR A 107 -0.91 -1.71 -5.40
C THR A 107 0.14 -2.53 -4.65
N PHE A 108 1.39 -2.52 -5.13
CA PHE A 108 2.49 -3.22 -4.45
C PHE A 108 2.73 -2.69 -3.03
N ASN A 109 2.71 -1.37 -2.84
CA ASN A 109 2.77 -0.78 -1.50
C ASN A 109 1.69 -1.33 -0.57
N CYS A 110 0.45 -1.41 -1.04
CA CYS A 110 -0.65 -1.89 -0.23
C CYS A 110 -0.55 -3.39 0.07
N MET A 111 -0.09 -4.20 -0.88
CA MET A 111 0.23 -5.61 -0.62
C MET A 111 1.33 -5.73 0.45
N GLY A 112 2.38 -4.91 0.39
CA GLY A 112 3.41 -4.91 1.42
C GLY A 112 2.86 -4.57 2.82
N VAL A 113 2.03 -3.53 2.94
CA VAL A 113 1.36 -3.18 4.21
C VAL A 113 0.47 -4.32 4.72
N LEU A 114 -0.23 -5.03 3.83
CA LEU A 114 -1.07 -6.17 4.20
C LEU A 114 -0.23 -7.31 4.79
N PHE A 115 0.88 -7.67 4.14
CA PHE A 115 1.75 -8.76 4.59
C PHE A 115 2.57 -8.40 5.84
N GLU A 116 2.94 -7.13 6.01
CA GLU A 116 3.49 -6.63 7.27
C GLU A 116 2.54 -6.89 8.45
N ARG A 117 1.25 -6.58 8.27
CA ARG A 117 0.23 -6.80 9.31
C ARG A 117 -0.04 -8.28 9.59
N ARG A 118 0.22 -9.16 8.63
CA ARG A 118 0.16 -10.62 8.80
C ARG A 118 1.42 -11.20 9.42
N GLY A 119 2.46 -10.38 9.65
CA GLY A 119 3.76 -10.82 10.15
C GLY A 119 4.61 -11.56 9.10
N ASP A 120 4.18 -11.59 7.84
CA ASP A 120 4.91 -12.22 6.75
C ASP A 120 5.88 -11.21 6.14
N LEU A 121 7.04 -11.12 6.79
CA LEU A 121 8.07 -10.15 6.41
C LEU A 121 8.71 -10.49 5.06
N THR A 122 8.66 -11.75 4.63
CA THR A 122 9.19 -12.20 3.33
C THR A 122 8.35 -11.63 2.19
N GLU A 123 7.04 -11.87 2.20
CA GLU A 123 6.15 -11.36 1.16
C GLU A 123 6.04 -9.83 1.23
N ARG A 124 6.03 -9.23 2.44
CA ARG A 124 6.13 -7.77 2.59
C ARG A 124 7.34 -7.22 1.84
N THR A 125 8.52 -7.79 2.08
CA THR A 125 9.78 -7.33 1.47
C THR A 125 9.76 -7.50 -0.04
N ARG A 126 9.19 -8.59 -0.54
CA ARG A 126 8.98 -8.82 -1.97
C ARG A 126 8.14 -7.71 -2.60
N TYR A 127 7.00 -7.39 -2.01
CA TYR A 127 6.12 -6.35 -2.54
C TYR A 127 6.71 -4.94 -2.43
N TYR A 128 7.43 -4.61 -1.37
CA TYR A 128 8.15 -3.34 -1.27
C TYR A 128 9.28 -3.22 -2.29
N ARG A 129 9.99 -4.31 -2.61
CA ARG A 129 10.97 -4.33 -3.70
C ARG A 129 10.30 -4.06 -5.06
N SER A 130 9.16 -4.67 -5.34
CA SER A 130 8.38 -4.38 -6.56
C SER A 130 7.87 -2.93 -6.61
N ALA A 131 7.40 -2.38 -5.48
CA ALA A 131 6.99 -0.98 -5.42
C ALA A 131 8.18 -0.03 -5.71
N LEU A 132 9.35 -0.35 -5.15
CA LEU A 132 10.58 0.40 -5.34
C LEU A 132 11.02 0.38 -6.81
N GLU A 133 11.11 -0.80 -7.42
CA GLU A 133 11.47 -0.99 -8.82
C GLU A 133 10.56 -0.18 -9.76
N TRP A 134 9.24 -0.25 -9.55
CA TRP A 134 8.29 0.51 -10.37
C TRP A 134 8.47 2.01 -10.21
N SER A 135 8.69 2.45 -8.98
CA SER A 135 8.82 3.86 -8.65
C SER A 135 10.13 4.50 -9.10
N THR A 136 11.14 3.71 -9.44
CA THR A 136 12.46 4.18 -9.91
C THR A 136 12.67 3.96 -11.39
N ASN A 137 12.20 2.82 -11.91
CA ASN A 137 12.55 2.38 -13.27
C ASN A 137 11.40 2.56 -14.25
N ILE A 138 10.15 2.58 -13.77
CA ILE A 138 8.95 2.56 -14.63
C ILE A 138 8.18 3.88 -14.57
N VAL A 139 7.94 4.41 -13.37
CA VAL A 139 7.22 5.66 -13.18
C VAL A 139 8.20 6.83 -13.28
N LEU A 140 7.96 7.72 -14.25
CA LEU A 140 8.72 8.95 -14.42
C LEU A 140 8.74 9.77 -13.13
N ASN A 141 9.91 10.30 -12.77
CA ASN A 141 10.10 10.99 -11.50
C ASN A 141 9.22 12.25 -11.37
N GLU A 142 8.88 12.90 -12.48
CA GLU A 142 7.98 14.07 -12.53
C GLU A 142 6.53 13.70 -12.20
N ALA A 143 6.13 12.45 -12.43
CA ALA A 143 4.78 11.95 -12.12
C ALA A 143 4.59 11.62 -10.63
N LEU A 144 5.68 11.64 -9.85
CA LEU A 144 5.72 11.26 -8.45
C LEU A 144 5.65 12.51 -7.58
N ASN A 145 4.63 12.57 -6.71
CA ASN A 145 4.48 13.66 -5.78
C ASN A 145 5.44 13.49 -4.58
N GLY A 146 5.48 14.49 -3.69
CA GLY A 146 6.37 14.45 -2.53
C GLY A 146 6.09 13.28 -1.57
N GLU A 147 4.85 12.80 -1.50
CA GLU A 147 4.50 11.64 -0.67
C GLU A 147 4.99 10.34 -1.32
N ASP A 148 4.84 10.19 -2.63
CA ASP A 148 5.37 9.03 -3.34
C ASP A 148 6.90 8.95 -3.21
N LYS A 149 7.60 10.09 -3.29
CA LYS A 149 9.06 10.17 -3.02
C LYS A 149 9.41 9.69 -1.62
N ARG A 150 8.68 10.13 -0.60
CA ARG A 150 8.88 9.67 0.79
C ARG A 150 8.64 8.17 0.95
N ARG A 151 7.62 7.62 0.28
CA ARG A 151 7.32 6.18 0.33
C ARG A 151 8.45 5.33 -0.23
N ARG A 152 9.07 5.75 -1.33
CA ARG A 152 10.22 5.05 -1.92
C ARG A 152 11.37 4.88 -0.94
N VAL A 153 11.76 5.97 -0.27
CA VAL A 153 12.81 5.94 0.75
C VAL A 153 12.44 4.98 1.88
N LYS A 154 11.16 4.98 2.31
CA LYS A 154 10.68 4.05 3.34
C LYS A 154 10.70 2.58 2.88
N TRP A 155 10.27 2.28 1.66
CA TRP A 155 10.34 0.92 1.12
C TRP A 155 11.78 0.42 1.06
N LEU A 156 12.71 1.26 0.61
CA LEU A 156 14.14 0.94 0.61
C LEU A 156 14.63 0.66 2.03
N GLU A 157 14.34 1.52 2.99
CA GLU A 157 14.68 1.34 4.41
C GLU A 157 14.17 0.00 4.96
N ASP A 158 12.90 -0.34 4.70
CA ASP A 158 12.27 -1.56 5.20
C ASP A 158 12.84 -2.84 4.55
N VAL A 159 13.17 -2.78 3.26
CA VAL A 159 13.79 -3.89 2.51
C VAL A 159 15.24 -4.11 2.96
N VAL A 160 15.99 -3.03 3.15
CA VAL A 160 17.37 -3.08 3.67
C VAL A 160 17.38 -3.68 5.06
N ARG A 161 16.53 -3.17 5.95
CA ARG A 161 16.41 -3.67 7.32
C ARG A 161 16.11 -5.17 7.36
N TYR A 162 15.23 -5.65 6.49
CA TYR A 162 14.95 -7.09 6.38
C TYR A 162 16.20 -7.89 6.04
N HIS A 163 16.92 -7.50 4.99
CA HIS A 163 18.12 -8.20 4.55
C HIS A 163 19.27 -8.09 5.55
N THR A 164 19.44 -6.94 6.21
CA THR A 164 20.40 -6.79 7.31
C THR A 164 20.09 -7.74 8.47
N LEU A 165 18.82 -7.83 8.90
CA LEU A 165 18.41 -8.72 10.00
C LEU A 165 18.59 -10.21 9.65
N ASN A 166 18.46 -10.58 8.38
CA ASN A 166 18.69 -11.94 7.90
C ASN A 166 20.16 -12.26 7.58
N GLY A 167 21.06 -11.26 7.62
CA GLY A 167 22.48 -11.44 7.29
C GLY A 167 22.78 -11.49 5.80
N ASP A 168 21.87 -11.02 4.95
CA ASP A 168 21.99 -11.02 3.49
C ASP A 168 22.88 -9.85 3.00
N VAL A 169 24.16 -9.86 3.36
CA VAL A 169 25.10 -8.74 3.12
C VAL A 169 25.21 -8.37 1.64
N LEU A 170 25.25 -9.37 0.75
CA LEU A 170 25.34 -9.15 -0.70
C LEU A 170 24.08 -8.47 -1.25
N GLU A 171 22.92 -8.78 -0.69
CA GLU A 171 21.66 -8.16 -1.12
C GLU A 171 21.59 -6.70 -0.69
N VAL A 172 22.05 -6.40 0.53
CA VAL A 172 22.16 -5.01 1.01
C VAL A 172 23.11 -4.22 0.11
N GLN A 173 24.27 -4.77 -0.24
CA GLN A 173 25.21 -4.10 -1.15
C GLN A 173 24.59 -3.84 -2.53
N SER A 174 23.93 -4.85 -3.10
CA SER A 174 23.21 -4.71 -4.37
C SER A 174 22.17 -3.59 -4.33
N LEU A 175 21.39 -3.50 -3.24
CA LEU A 175 20.41 -2.43 -3.04
C LEU A 175 21.06 -1.04 -2.93
N CYS A 176 22.21 -0.90 -2.27
CA CYS A 176 22.96 0.35 -2.19
C CYS A 176 23.41 0.83 -3.57
N GLU A 177 23.89 -0.09 -4.41
CA GLU A 177 24.36 0.21 -5.76
C GLU A 177 23.19 0.55 -6.70
N GLN A 178 22.12 -0.25 -6.66
CA GLN A 178 20.94 -0.07 -7.52
C GLN A 178 20.18 1.22 -7.22
N TYR A 179 20.07 1.60 -5.95
CA TYR A 179 19.26 2.74 -5.50
C TYR A 179 20.10 3.87 -4.89
N HIS A 180 21.32 4.09 -5.43
CA HIS A 180 22.30 5.03 -4.91
C HIS A 180 21.75 6.42 -4.54
N ASP A 181 20.92 7.01 -5.41
CA ASP A 181 20.33 8.34 -5.19
C ASP A 181 19.39 8.35 -3.98
N LEU A 182 18.51 7.34 -3.88
CA LEU A 182 17.59 7.16 -2.74
C LEU A 182 18.35 6.80 -1.46
N TRP A 183 19.45 6.06 -1.57
CA TRP A 183 20.32 5.71 -0.45
C TRP A 183 20.96 6.96 0.16
N THR A 184 21.37 7.90 -0.68
CA THR A 184 21.93 9.18 -0.24
C THR A 184 20.89 10.00 0.55
N GLU A 185 19.64 10.02 0.09
CA GLU A 185 18.53 10.65 0.83
C GLU A 185 18.24 9.96 2.16
N LEU A 186 18.30 8.63 2.21
CA LEU A 186 18.11 7.85 3.43
C LEU A 186 19.17 8.19 4.50
N ASN A 187 20.45 8.21 4.12
CA ASN A 187 21.56 8.52 5.03
C ASN A 187 21.47 9.96 5.57
N GLN A 188 21.05 10.93 4.76
CA GLN A 188 20.86 12.31 5.22
C GLN A 188 19.79 12.42 6.31
N LYS A 189 18.78 11.55 6.26
CA LYS A 189 17.70 11.46 7.27
C LYS A 189 18.20 10.93 8.61
N GLU A 190 19.06 9.92 8.60
CA GLU A 190 19.68 9.36 9.81
C GLU A 190 20.63 10.36 10.48
N VAL A 191 21.44 11.06 9.69
CA VAL A 191 22.33 12.12 10.18
C VAL A 191 21.54 13.32 10.74
N GLY A 192 20.46 13.73 10.08
CA GLY A 192 19.59 14.82 10.57
C GLY A 192 18.79 14.48 11.83
N GLY A 193 18.48 13.19 12.06
CA GLY A 193 17.84 12.71 13.28
C GLY A 193 18.75 12.77 14.51
N LEU A 194 20.05 12.49 14.33
CA LEU A 194 21.07 12.57 15.38
C LEU A 194 21.40 14.02 15.80
N VAL A 195 21.25 14.99 14.91
CA VAL A 195 21.49 16.42 15.23
C VAL A 195 20.37 17.03 16.08
N ARG A 196 19.15 16.49 16.04
CA ARG A 196 18.00 17.03 16.80
C ARG A 196 17.89 16.54 18.24
N THR A 197 18.66 15.53 18.65
CA THR A 197 18.66 15.01 20.02
C THR A 197 19.80 15.57 20.89
N GLY A 198 20.65 16.44 20.34
CA GLY A 198 21.85 16.98 21.00
C GLY A 198 21.82 18.45 21.40
N ALA A 199 20.65 19.08 21.49
CA ALA A 199 20.53 20.49 21.93
C ALA A 199 19.51 20.62 23.07
N GLY A 200 19.96 20.26 24.27
CA GLY A 200 19.20 20.34 25.51
C GLY A 200 20.14 20.19 26.70
N THR A 201 21.08 21.12 26.83
CA THR A 201 21.82 21.40 28.08
C THR A 201 21.41 22.77 28.59
#